data_AF-A0A9P0MAK8-F1
#
_entry.id   AF-A0A9P0MAK8-F1
#
_cell.length_a   1.000
_cell.length_b   1.000
_cell.length_c   1.000
_cell.angle_alpha   90.00
_cell.angle_beta   90.00
_cell.angle_gamma   90.00
#
_symmetry.space_group_name_H-M   'P 1'
#
loop_
_entity.id
_entity.type
_entity.pdbx_description
1 polymer ?
#
loop_
_entity_poly.entity_id
_entity_poly.type
_entity_poly.pdbx_seq_one_letter_code
_entity_poly.pdbx_strand_id
1 'polypeptide(L)'
;MCAGSGPGISFKGFRTLSKRFFWNGGTILQFTPEGIRPGVMSTLAMQIDKYSVGYLSYQGGIRQIFSTQVIRETEKNRYNFSIQVGLPHSYVLMQYTRKLISQELKLRIALKAGTFGGVIEYGAEKKISKFSNLAFSVVCGVPAGVKLKIRLTRASQTYSFPIHLCEEVMPAPVFYATIVPLVLYIVVKKGFVEPFIKEEKSKKLEKQKQDNFNKLLEKRREAMAAQELMQATYNRIRDEESNKKGLVIINAIYGKIIKDASQQGDMEISNDVVDVTIPVQCLVKDSKLVIHERTKSELPGFFDPALGEEKMLHIIYTYHDEPHEVTVADHEPVRLPKTSHRTNIT
;
A
#
# COMPACT_ATOMS: atom_id res chain seq x y z
N MET A 1 48.62 27.65 16.91
CA MET A 1 47.52 27.02 16.16
C MET A 1 46.33 26.88 17.11
N CYS A 2 45.44 27.87 17.17
CA CYS A 2 44.22 27.74 17.97
C CYS A 2 43.17 27.00 17.16
N ALA A 3 42.76 25.83 17.63
CA ALA A 3 41.69 25.04 17.05
C ALA A 3 40.34 25.70 17.34
N GLY A 4 39.60 26.05 16.29
CA GLY A 4 38.20 26.46 16.38
C GLY A 4 37.91 27.87 15.87
N SER A 5 36.79 28.00 15.17
CA SER A 5 36.26 29.24 14.57
C SER A 5 35.72 30.26 15.59
N GLY A 6 35.99 30.10 16.89
CA GLY A 6 35.48 30.96 17.96
C GLY A 6 33.95 30.93 18.11
N PRO A 7 33.39 31.58 19.17
CA PRO A 7 31.96 31.68 19.36
C PRO A 7 31.33 32.63 18.33
N GLY A 8 30.13 32.29 17.86
CA GLY A 8 29.37 33.10 16.89
C GLY A 8 27.94 33.36 17.36
N ILE A 9 27.49 34.60 17.25
CA ILE A 9 26.10 35.01 17.53
C ILE A 9 25.41 35.24 16.19
N SER A 10 24.26 34.62 15.95
CA SER A 10 23.47 34.85 14.74
C SER A 10 22.04 35.25 15.07
N PHE A 11 21.57 36.34 14.48
CA PHE A 11 20.18 36.74 14.50
C PHE A 11 19.55 36.43 13.14
N LYS A 12 18.38 35.79 13.12
CA LYS A 12 17.63 35.51 11.89
C LYS A 12 16.19 35.99 12.05
N GLY A 13 15.71 36.70 11.05
CA GLY A 13 14.35 37.20 10.92
C GLY A 13 13.73 36.73 9.61
N PHE A 14 12.46 36.37 9.68
CA PHE A 14 11.65 36.01 8.53
C PHE A 14 10.46 36.96 8.47
N ARG A 15 10.15 37.45 7.27
CA ARG A 15 8.96 38.28 7.04
C ARG A 15 8.38 38.01 5.65
N THR A 16 7.07 37.87 5.58
CA THR A 16 6.32 37.90 4.32
C THR A 16 6.12 39.36 3.92
N LEU A 17 6.71 39.78 2.80
CA LEU A 17 6.58 41.16 2.29
C LEU A 17 5.27 41.32 1.50
N SER A 18 4.87 40.29 0.77
CA SER A 18 3.63 40.25 -0.01
C SER A 18 3.16 38.79 -0.16
N LYS A 19 1.97 38.56 -0.73
CA LYS A 19 1.43 37.21 -0.99
C LYS A 19 2.37 36.33 -1.82
N ARG A 20 3.24 36.93 -2.64
CA ARG A 20 4.21 36.24 -3.51
C ARG A 20 5.67 36.44 -3.10
N PHE A 21 5.97 37.27 -2.10
CA PHE A 21 7.34 37.60 -1.70
C PHE A 21 7.59 37.26 -0.25
N PHE A 22 8.62 36.44 -0.04
CA PHE A 22 9.11 36.05 1.28
C PHE A 22 10.53 36.56 1.43
N TRP A 23 10.81 37.20 2.56
CA TRP A 23 12.14 37.66 2.89
C TRP A 23 12.63 36.94 4.14
N ASN A 24 13.86 36.45 4.07
CA ASN A 24 14.58 35.86 5.19
C ASN A 24 15.93 36.54 5.29
N GLY A 25 16.16 37.29 6.37
CA GLY A 25 17.39 38.03 6.60
C GLY A 25 18.00 37.64 7.93
N GLY A 26 19.32 37.72 8.04
CA GLY A 26 20.01 37.50 9.29
C GLY A 26 21.36 38.17 9.31
N THR A 27 21.84 38.44 10.52
CA THR A 27 23.18 38.95 10.79
C THR A 27 23.93 37.89 11.59
N ILE A 28 25.21 37.73 11.32
CA ILE A 28 26.09 36.82 12.05
C ILE A 28 27.32 37.60 12.49
N LEU A 29 27.70 37.45 13.75
CA LEU A 29 28.89 38.04 14.35
C LEU A 29 29.76 36.91 14.86
N GLN A 30 30.93 36.73 14.26
CA GLN A 30 31.87 35.68 14.63
C GLN A 30 33.07 36.31 15.36
N PHE A 31 33.31 35.88 16.60
CA PHE A 31 34.42 36.35 17.42
C PHE A 31 35.64 35.46 17.20
N THR A 32 36.60 35.93 16.39
CA THR A 32 37.85 35.21 16.10
C THR A 32 39.00 35.83 16.90
N PRO A 33 40.08 35.11 17.23
CA PRO A 33 41.25 35.72 17.88
C PRO A 33 41.87 36.92 17.13
N GLU A 34 41.65 37.00 15.81
CA GLU A 34 42.07 38.12 14.95
C GLU A 34 41.08 39.31 14.93
N GLY A 35 39.94 39.20 15.62
CA GLY A 35 38.91 40.24 15.70
C GLY A 35 37.48 39.77 15.41
N ILE A 36 36.55 40.73 15.42
CA ILE A 36 35.12 40.51 15.14
C ILE A 36 34.91 40.51 13.63
N ARG A 37 34.35 39.42 13.09
CA ARG A 37 33.98 39.33 11.68
C ARG A 37 32.46 39.40 11.52
N PRO A 38 31.90 40.55 11.10
CA PRO A 38 30.48 40.68 10.83
C PRO A 38 30.12 40.01 9.50
N GLY A 39 28.92 39.44 9.44
CA GLY A 39 28.32 38.86 8.26
C GLY A 39 26.84 39.18 8.19
N VAL A 40 26.34 39.36 6.97
CA VAL A 40 24.92 39.59 6.68
C VAL A 40 24.49 38.56 5.66
N MET A 41 23.32 37.96 5.86
CA MET A 41 22.67 37.10 4.88
C MET A 41 21.26 37.62 4.62
N SER A 42 20.86 37.73 3.37
CA SER A 42 19.52 38.13 2.97
C SER A 42 19.07 37.27 1.80
N THR A 43 17.94 36.60 1.94
CA THR A 43 17.32 35.77 0.90
C THR A 43 15.92 36.26 0.64
N LEU A 44 15.68 36.71 -0.59
CA LEU A 44 14.37 37.05 -1.12
C LEU A 44 13.86 35.87 -1.95
N ALA A 45 12.76 35.24 -1.55
CA ALA A 45 12.06 34.25 -2.34
C ALA A 45 10.82 34.88 -2.98
N MET A 46 10.63 34.63 -4.28
CA MET A 46 9.51 35.11 -5.06
C MET A 46 8.78 33.92 -5.68
N GLN A 47 7.51 33.74 -5.35
CA GLN A 47 6.63 32.79 -6.04
C GLN A 47 6.22 33.41 -7.38
N ILE A 48 6.86 32.94 -8.45
CA ILE A 48 6.65 33.45 -9.82
C ILE A 48 5.34 32.88 -10.38
N ASP A 49 5.12 31.59 -10.14
CA ASP A 49 3.96 30.83 -10.61
C ASP A 49 3.58 29.76 -9.56
N LYS A 50 2.46 29.06 -9.76
CA LYS A 50 2.03 27.92 -8.91
C LYS A 50 3.11 26.85 -8.80
N TYR A 51 3.91 26.66 -9.85
CA TYR A 51 4.94 25.63 -9.95
C TYR A 51 6.37 26.17 -9.90
N SER A 52 6.57 27.49 -9.84
CA SER A 52 7.91 28.11 -9.97
C SER A 52 8.19 29.10 -8.85
N VAL A 53 9.33 28.94 -8.19
CA VAL A 53 9.81 29.83 -7.14
C VAL A 53 11.23 30.28 -7.49
N GLY A 54 11.45 31.59 -7.53
CA GLY A 54 12.75 32.20 -7.61
C GLY A 54 13.28 32.51 -6.22
N TYR A 55 14.60 32.41 -6.01
CA TYR A 55 15.27 32.91 -4.83
C TYR A 55 16.47 33.76 -5.23
N LEU A 56 16.66 34.84 -4.51
CA LEU A 56 17.78 35.75 -4.62
C LEU A 56 18.43 35.84 -3.25
N SER A 57 19.60 35.25 -3.08
CA SER A 57 20.33 35.20 -1.81
C SER A 57 21.63 35.98 -1.93
N TYR A 58 21.78 36.98 -1.06
CA TYR A 58 23.00 37.75 -0.85
C TYR A 58 23.60 37.39 0.51
N GLN A 59 24.89 37.09 0.53
CA GLN A 59 25.71 36.95 1.72
C GLN A 59 26.84 37.96 1.62
N GLY A 60 27.03 38.79 2.65
CA GLY A 60 28.08 39.80 2.74
C GLY A 60 28.81 39.71 4.08
N GLY A 61 29.99 40.34 4.17
CA GLY A 61 30.86 40.29 5.35
C GLY A 61 31.84 39.12 5.29
N ILE A 62 31.63 38.06 6.08
CA ILE A 62 32.51 36.87 6.16
C ILE A 62 32.68 36.18 4.79
N ARG A 63 31.61 36.14 3.99
CA ARG A 63 31.62 35.65 2.61
C ARG A 63 30.84 36.64 1.76
N GLN A 64 31.33 36.92 0.56
CA GLN A 64 30.67 37.79 -0.42
C GLN A 64 30.14 36.90 -1.55
N ILE A 65 28.88 36.50 -1.43
CA ILE A 65 28.23 35.57 -2.35
C ILE A 65 26.87 36.13 -2.72
N PHE A 66 26.65 36.28 -4.02
CA PHE A 66 25.36 36.55 -4.60
C PHE A 66 24.88 35.31 -5.35
N SER A 67 23.66 34.86 -5.11
CA SER A 67 23.11 33.69 -5.78
C SER A 67 21.67 33.92 -6.19
N THR A 68 21.38 33.59 -7.44
CA THR A 68 20.04 33.62 -8.03
C THR A 68 19.70 32.19 -8.40
N GLN A 69 18.58 31.67 -7.90
CA GLN A 69 18.11 30.32 -8.24
C GLN A 69 16.63 30.34 -8.63
N VAL A 70 16.27 29.56 -9.63
CA VAL A 70 14.89 29.36 -10.09
C VAL A 70 14.59 27.88 -10.05
N ILE A 71 13.63 27.51 -9.23
CA ILE A 71 13.18 26.13 -9.06
C ILE A 71 11.77 26.03 -9.63
N ARG A 72 11.60 25.17 -10.63
CA ARG A 72 10.29 24.81 -11.19
C ARG A 72 9.99 23.36 -10.86
N GLU A 73 8.97 23.14 -10.05
CA GLU A 73 8.56 21.82 -9.57
C GLU A 73 7.16 21.49 -10.07
N THR A 74 7.09 20.48 -10.95
CA THR A 74 5.85 19.86 -11.41
C THR A 74 5.72 18.47 -10.80
N GLU A 75 4.60 17.79 -11.02
CA GLU A 75 4.38 16.43 -10.50
C GLU A 75 5.43 15.44 -11.00
N LYS A 76 5.77 15.49 -12.29
CA LYS A 76 6.70 14.56 -12.95
C LYS A 76 8.13 15.08 -13.05
N ASN A 77 8.34 16.40 -13.11
CA ASN A 77 9.64 16.99 -13.40
C ASN A 77 9.98 18.11 -12.41
N ARG A 78 11.25 18.18 -12.00
CA ARG A 78 11.79 19.30 -11.25
C ARG A 78 13.01 19.85 -11.99
N TYR A 79 12.96 21.13 -12.30
CA TYR A 79 14.06 21.90 -12.88
C TYR A 79 14.60 22.84 -11.82
N ASN A 80 15.91 22.92 -11.70
CA ASN A 80 16.60 23.81 -10.79
C ASN A 80 17.76 24.45 -11.56
N PHE A 81 17.68 25.76 -11.71
CA PHE A 81 18.73 26.55 -12.34
C PHE A 81 19.25 27.53 -11.30
N SER A 82 20.54 27.52 -11.01
CA SER A 82 21.14 28.48 -10.10
C SER A 82 22.44 29.07 -10.63
N ILE A 83 22.60 30.37 -10.43
CA ILE A 83 23.80 31.14 -10.73
C ILE A 83 24.29 31.67 -9.40
N GLN A 84 25.53 31.33 -9.03
CA GLN A 84 26.21 31.85 -7.86
C GLN A 84 27.44 32.63 -8.33
N VAL A 85 27.53 33.90 -7.95
CA VAL A 85 28.66 34.78 -8.19
C VAL A 85 29.24 35.16 -6.84
N GLY A 86 30.51 34.87 -6.63
CA GLY A 86 31.19 35.16 -5.37
C GLY A 86 32.63 34.71 -5.38
N LEU A 87 33.42 35.31 -4.48
CA LEU A 87 34.81 34.93 -4.26
C LEU A 87 34.85 33.95 -3.07
N PRO A 88 35.50 32.76 -3.17
CA PRO A 88 36.36 32.30 -4.27
C PRO A 88 35.68 31.48 -5.38
N HIS A 89 34.39 31.13 -5.26
CA HIS A 89 33.71 30.25 -6.22
C HIS A 89 32.48 30.89 -6.85
N SER A 90 32.56 31.09 -8.17
CA SER A 90 31.40 31.46 -9.01
C SER A 90 31.04 30.27 -9.90
N TYR A 91 29.77 29.89 -9.96
CA TYR A 91 29.31 28.78 -10.78
C TYR A 91 27.86 28.95 -11.25
N VAL A 92 27.56 28.30 -12.36
CA VAL A 92 26.22 28.05 -12.89
C VAL A 92 25.92 26.57 -12.67
N LEU A 93 24.75 26.27 -12.12
CA LEU A 93 24.24 24.93 -11.87
C LEU A 93 22.91 24.77 -12.61
N MET A 94 22.82 23.74 -13.44
CA MET A 94 21.61 23.31 -14.10
C MET A 94 21.30 21.88 -13.64
N GLN A 95 20.15 21.68 -13.02
CA GLN A 95 19.73 20.39 -12.48
C GLN A 95 18.33 20.03 -12.97
N TYR A 96 18.22 18.84 -13.54
CA TYR A 96 16.98 18.23 -13.99
C TYR A 96 16.72 16.95 -13.17
N THR A 97 15.53 16.85 -12.58
CA THR A 97 15.09 15.65 -11.87
C THR A 97 13.76 15.16 -12.42
N ARG A 98 13.74 13.94 -12.95
CA ARG A 98 12.54 13.26 -13.43
C ARG A 98 12.02 12.30 -12.35
N LYS A 99 10.78 12.52 -11.90
CA LYS A 99 10.06 11.71 -10.91
C LYS A 99 9.15 10.72 -11.64
N LEU A 100 9.46 9.44 -11.53
CA LEU A 100 8.63 8.32 -12.00
C LEU A 100 7.79 7.81 -10.83
N ILE A 101 6.59 8.36 -10.69
CA ILE A 101 5.68 8.09 -9.56
C ILE A 101 5.32 6.60 -9.47
N SER A 102 5.01 5.96 -10.59
CA SER A 102 4.59 4.55 -10.64
C SER A 102 5.65 3.54 -10.17
N GLN A 103 6.94 3.90 -10.24
CA GLN A 103 8.06 3.02 -9.84
C GLN A 103 8.79 3.52 -8.58
N GLU A 104 8.26 4.57 -7.93
CA GLU A 104 8.91 5.29 -6.81
C GLU A 104 10.39 5.63 -7.07
N LEU A 105 10.71 6.02 -8.32
CA LEU A 105 12.06 6.27 -8.79
C LEU A 105 12.23 7.74 -9.21
N LYS A 106 13.37 8.34 -8.88
CA LYS A 106 13.74 9.70 -9.28
C LYS A 106 15.11 9.69 -9.96
N LEU A 107 15.15 10.10 -11.22
CA LEU A 107 16.39 10.26 -11.98
C LEU A 107 16.85 11.71 -11.85
N ARG A 108 18.11 11.93 -11.56
CA ARG A 108 18.72 13.25 -11.34
C ARG A 108 19.91 13.41 -12.29
N ILE A 109 19.96 14.55 -12.96
CA ILE A 109 21.09 14.99 -13.78
C ILE A 109 21.38 16.43 -13.37
N ALA A 110 22.64 16.75 -13.08
CA ALA A 110 23.08 18.08 -12.71
C ALA A 110 24.41 18.40 -13.41
N LEU A 111 24.50 19.63 -13.91
CA LEU A 111 25.65 20.20 -14.58
C LEU A 111 26.05 21.43 -13.80
N LYS A 112 27.25 21.47 -13.26
CA LYS A 112 27.81 22.60 -12.52
C LYS A 112 29.04 23.09 -13.26
N ALA A 113 29.01 24.29 -13.82
CA ALA A 113 30.16 24.89 -14.50
C ALA A 113 30.53 26.18 -13.79
N GLY A 114 31.79 26.36 -13.41
CA GLY A 114 32.22 27.56 -12.69
C GLY A 114 33.69 27.88 -12.86
N THR A 115 34.14 28.91 -12.15
CA THR A 115 35.52 29.40 -12.17
C THR A 115 36.52 28.34 -11.72
N PHE A 116 36.08 27.38 -10.91
CA PHE A 116 36.92 26.31 -10.38
C PHE A 116 36.74 24.97 -11.13
N GLY A 117 36.22 25.01 -12.34
CA GLY A 117 36.01 23.84 -13.19
C GLY A 117 34.55 23.44 -13.37
N GLY A 118 34.35 22.35 -14.11
CA GLY A 118 33.05 21.79 -14.45
C GLY A 118 32.85 20.41 -13.84
N VAL A 119 31.66 20.17 -13.28
CA VAL A 119 31.25 18.91 -12.65
C VAL A 119 29.89 18.49 -13.20
N ILE A 120 29.83 17.25 -13.66
CA ILE A 120 28.61 16.57 -14.08
C ILE A 120 28.25 15.56 -12.98
N GLU A 121 27.00 15.59 -12.53
CA GLU A 121 26.46 14.65 -11.56
C GLU A 121 25.23 13.99 -12.16
N TYR A 122 25.22 12.66 -12.26
CA TYR A 122 24.04 11.91 -12.65
C TYR A 122 23.77 10.81 -11.64
N GLY A 123 22.50 10.52 -11.38
CA GLY A 123 22.13 9.58 -10.35
C GLY A 123 20.67 9.15 -10.37
N ALA A 124 20.39 8.10 -9.63
CA ALA A 124 19.06 7.56 -9.44
C ALA A 124 18.78 7.41 -7.95
N GLU A 125 17.59 7.82 -7.52
CA GLU A 125 17.07 7.61 -6.17
C GLU A 125 15.83 6.71 -6.26
N LYS A 126 15.78 5.69 -5.43
CA LYS A 126 14.67 4.75 -5.35
C LYS A 126 14.23 4.56 -3.91
N LYS A 127 12.92 4.56 -3.70
CA LYS A 127 12.34 4.18 -2.42
C LYS A 127 12.34 2.67 -2.29
N ILE A 128 12.97 2.16 -1.23
CA ILE A 128 13.09 0.71 -0.95
C ILE A 128 12.05 0.27 0.07
N SER A 129 11.73 1.13 1.03
CA SER A 129 10.76 0.87 2.09
C SER A 129 9.91 2.12 2.36
N LYS A 130 8.90 2.03 3.23
CA LYS A 130 8.03 3.15 3.62
C LYS A 130 8.82 4.37 4.10
N PHE A 131 9.95 4.14 4.77
CA PHE A 131 10.78 5.18 5.39
C PHE A 131 12.22 5.20 4.90
N SER A 132 12.56 4.47 3.82
CA SER A 132 13.95 4.35 3.36
C SER A 132 14.07 4.60 1.86
N ASN A 133 14.86 5.61 1.50
CA ASN A 133 15.24 5.90 0.12
C ASN A 133 16.74 5.67 -0.05
N LEU A 134 17.10 4.97 -1.12
CA LEU A 134 18.47 4.72 -1.52
C LEU A 134 18.75 5.52 -2.78
N ALA A 135 19.83 6.29 -2.79
CA ALA A 135 20.28 7.06 -3.94
C ALA A 135 21.71 6.72 -4.30
N PHE A 136 21.94 6.58 -5.60
CA PHE A 136 23.25 6.43 -6.21
C PHE A 136 23.48 7.62 -7.11
N SER A 137 24.63 8.27 -6.97
CA SER A 137 25.01 9.41 -7.81
C SER A 137 26.50 9.32 -8.14
N VAL A 138 26.83 9.44 -9.41
CA VAL A 138 28.20 9.53 -9.90
C VAL A 138 28.48 10.98 -10.22
N VAL A 139 29.57 11.49 -9.66
CA VAL A 139 30.06 12.84 -9.87
C VAL A 139 31.36 12.73 -10.66
N CYS A 140 31.43 13.38 -11.82
CA CYS A 140 32.62 13.44 -12.66
C CYS A 140 32.95 14.89 -13.03
N GLY A 141 34.18 15.32 -12.80
CA GLY A 141 34.65 16.64 -13.25
C GLY A 141 35.73 17.27 -12.38
N VAL A 142 36.35 18.34 -12.84
CA VAL A 142 37.44 19.03 -12.14
C VAL A 142 36.84 20.06 -11.18
N PRO A 143 37.27 20.12 -9.90
CA PRO A 143 38.42 19.46 -9.26
C PRO A 143 38.06 18.12 -8.57
N ALA A 144 36.81 17.67 -8.71
CA ALA A 144 36.29 16.56 -7.91
C ALA A 144 36.78 15.17 -8.38
N GLY A 145 37.32 15.05 -9.59
CA GLY A 145 37.64 13.78 -10.22
C GLY A 145 36.38 12.94 -10.44
N VAL A 146 36.47 11.63 -10.19
CA VAL A 146 35.36 10.67 -10.27
C VAL A 146 35.02 10.15 -8.87
N LYS A 147 33.80 10.44 -8.41
CA LYS A 147 33.28 10.00 -7.11
C LYS A 147 31.93 9.31 -7.25
N LEU A 148 31.79 8.15 -6.63
CA LEU A 148 30.50 7.47 -6.45
C LEU A 148 29.95 7.81 -5.06
N LYS A 149 28.80 8.45 -5.00
CA LYS A 149 28.10 8.76 -3.75
C LYS A 149 26.90 7.84 -3.60
N ILE A 150 26.92 7.01 -2.56
CA ILE A 150 25.80 6.16 -2.14
C ILE A 150 25.16 6.81 -0.92
N ARG A 151 23.87 7.13 -1.00
CA ARG A 151 23.12 7.81 0.07
C ARG A 151 21.91 7.00 0.47
N LEU A 152 21.81 6.64 1.75
CA LEU A 152 20.63 6.01 2.34
C LEU A 152 19.98 7.00 3.30
N THR A 153 18.78 7.48 2.96
CA THR A 153 17.97 8.31 3.86
C THR A 153 16.93 7.42 4.53
N ARG A 154 17.05 7.22 5.84
CA ARG A 154 16.09 6.47 6.67
C ARG A 154 15.44 7.42 7.67
N ALA A 155 14.15 7.70 7.49
CA ALA A 155 13.41 8.70 8.26
C ALA A 155 14.14 10.06 8.30
N SER A 156 14.63 10.49 9.46
CA SER A 156 15.39 11.76 9.65
C SER A 156 16.91 11.59 9.52
N GLN A 157 17.43 10.36 9.43
CA GLN A 157 18.85 10.08 9.36
C GLN A 157 19.29 9.90 7.91
N THR A 158 20.41 10.55 7.53
CA THR A 158 20.99 10.44 6.19
C THR A 158 22.40 9.86 6.29
N TYR A 159 22.57 8.62 5.83
CA TYR A 159 23.88 7.99 5.67
C TYR A 159 24.40 8.29 4.26
N SER A 160 25.61 8.82 4.15
CA SER A 160 26.22 9.16 2.87
C SER A 160 27.64 8.61 2.83
N PHE A 161 27.88 7.69 1.90
CA PHE A 161 29.17 7.03 1.68
C PHE A 161 29.74 7.51 0.33
N PRO A 162 30.66 8.49 0.34
CA PRO A 162 31.38 8.91 -0.86
C PRO A 162 32.59 8.00 -1.09
N ILE A 163 32.59 7.27 -2.20
CA ILE A 163 33.72 6.47 -2.68
C ILE A 163 34.45 7.29 -3.73
N HIS A 164 35.72 7.62 -3.45
CA HIS A 164 36.58 8.34 -4.38
C HIS A 164 37.30 7.31 -5.25
N LEU A 165 37.11 7.38 -6.57
CA LEU A 165 37.71 6.43 -7.51
C LEU A 165 39.00 6.98 -8.10
N CYS A 166 38.97 8.23 -8.56
CA CYS A 166 40.12 8.89 -9.15
C CYS A 166 40.00 10.41 -9.00
N GLU A 167 41.14 11.11 -8.98
CA GLU A 167 41.23 12.57 -8.96
C GLU A 167 41.18 13.17 -10.36
N GLU A 168 41.61 12.42 -11.37
CA GLU A 168 41.53 12.80 -12.78
C GLU A 168 40.28 12.24 -13.46
N VAL A 169 39.78 12.97 -14.46
CA VAL A 169 38.58 12.58 -15.20
C VAL A 169 38.96 11.58 -16.29
N MET A 170 39.02 10.30 -15.92
CA MET A 170 39.25 9.20 -16.86
C MET A 170 37.93 8.47 -17.20
N PRO A 171 37.73 8.02 -18.46
CA PRO A 171 36.52 7.28 -18.85
C PRO A 171 36.34 5.94 -18.12
N ALA A 172 37.43 5.23 -17.81
CA ALA A 172 37.36 3.91 -17.20
C ALA A 172 36.76 3.93 -15.77
N PRO A 173 37.19 4.80 -14.83
CA PRO A 173 36.51 4.96 -13.54
C PRO A 173 35.05 5.37 -13.64
N VAL A 174 34.67 6.19 -14.64
CA VAL A 174 33.27 6.56 -14.87
C VAL A 174 32.44 5.33 -15.24
N PHE A 175 32.97 4.47 -16.12
CA PHE A 175 32.32 3.21 -16.50
C PHE A 175 32.10 2.31 -15.28
N TYR A 176 33.12 2.06 -14.47
CA TYR A 176 32.99 1.25 -13.25
C TYR A 176 32.03 1.89 -12.23
N ALA A 177 32.05 3.20 -12.06
CA ALA A 177 31.14 3.92 -11.16
C ALA A 177 29.66 3.76 -11.53
N THR A 178 29.35 3.55 -12.82
CA THR A 178 27.97 3.36 -13.28
C THR A 178 27.52 1.91 -13.24
N ILE A 179 28.36 1.00 -13.76
CA ILE A 179 27.95 -0.38 -13.98
C ILE A 179 28.02 -1.18 -12.70
N VAL A 180 29.04 -0.98 -11.86
CA VAL A 180 29.18 -1.76 -10.62
C VAL A 180 27.96 -1.59 -9.71
N PRO A 181 27.47 -0.36 -9.40
CA PRO A 181 26.26 -0.22 -8.58
C PRO A 181 25.00 -0.75 -9.25
N LEU A 182 24.88 -0.67 -10.57
CA LEU A 182 23.73 -1.19 -11.32
C LEU A 182 23.67 -2.72 -11.26
N VAL A 183 24.79 -3.38 -11.56
CA VAL A 183 24.90 -4.86 -11.51
C VAL A 183 24.72 -5.34 -10.08
N LEU A 184 25.38 -4.70 -9.11
CA LEU A 184 25.21 -5.00 -7.69
C LEU A 184 23.74 -4.89 -7.27
N TYR A 185 23.04 -3.84 -7.71
CA TYR A 185 21.61 -3.67 -7.44
C TYR A 185 20.78 -4.81 -8.03
N ILE A 186 21.03 -5.21 -9.28
CA ILE A 186 20.28 -6.30 -9.94
C ILE A 186 20.52 -7.63 -9.22
N VAL A 187 21.79 -7.95 -8.91
CA VAL A 187 22.18 -9.18 -8.22
C VAL A 187 21.56 -9.25 -6.84
N VAL A 188 21.66 -8.19 -6.04
CA VAL A 188 21.06 -8.15 -4.69
C VAL A 188 19.53 -8.21 -4.77
N LYS A 189 18.91 -7.50 -5.71
CA LYS A 189 17.46 -7.46 -5.86
C LYS A 189 16.90 -8.83 -6.25
N LYS A 190 17.44 -9.46 -7.30
CA LYS A 190 16.95 -10.77 -7.79
C LYS A 190 17.42 -11.94 -6.92
N GLY A 191 18.64 -11.87 -6.40
CA GLY A 191 19.26 -12.96 -5.64
C GLY A 191 18.78 -13.06 -4.20
N PHE A 192 18.56 -11.93 -3.52
CA PHE A 192 18.26 -11.94 -2.08
C PHE A 192 16.91 -11.31 -1.75
N VAL A 193 16.58 -10.15 -2.32
CA VAL A 193 15.39 -9.38 -1.90
C VAL A 193 14.09 -9.99 -2.40
N GLU A 194 13.99 -10.27 -3.71
CA GLU A 194 12.80 -10.88 -4.31
C GLU A 194 12.42 -12.25 -3.73
N PRO A 195 13.35 -13.22 -3.51
CA PRO A 195 12.98 -14.49 -2.90
C PRO A 195 12.49 -14.32 -1.46
N PHE A 196 13.14 -13.47 -0.66
CA PHE A 196 12.72 -13.25 0.73
C PHE A 196 11.32 -12.63 0.84
N ILE A 197 11.01 -11.64 -0.02
CA ILE A 197 9.67 -11.04 -0.06
C ILE A 197 8.62 -12.04 -0.55
N LYS A 198 8.98 -12.91 -1.49
CA LYS A 198 8.08 -13.95 -2.00
C LYS A 198 7.74 -14.97 -0.91
N GLU A 199 8.74 -15.42 -0.15
CA GLU A 199 8.54 -16.31 1.00
C GLU A 199 7.69 -15.68 2.10
N GLU A 200 7.89 -14.39 2.41
CA GLU A 200 7.07 -13.72 3.42
C GLU A 200 5.61 -13.62 2.97
N LYS A 201 5.37 -13.34 1.69
CA LYS A 201 4.02 -13.32 1.11
C LYS A 201 3.38 -14.70 1.11
N SER A 202 4.11 -15.77 0.77
CA SER A 202 3.57 -17.13 0.80
C SER A 202 3.23 -17.55 2.23
N LYS A 203 4.11 -17.29 3.20
CA LYS A 203 3.85 -17.58 4.62
C LYS A 203 2.62 -16.83 5.17
N LYS A 204 2.40 -15.58 4.75
CA LYS A 204 1.19 -14.83 5.13
C LYS A 204 -0.07 -15.43 4.52
N LEU A 205 0.00 -15.85 3.25
CA LEU A 205 -1.11 -16.52 2.59
C LEU A 205 -1.42 -17.87 3.25
N GLU A 206 -0.41 -18.65 3.61
CA GLU A 206 -0.56 -19.92 4.32
C GLU A 206 -1.19 -19.73 5.69
N LYS A 207 -0.73 -18.74 6.47
CA LYS A 207 -1.35 -18.39 7.75
C LYS A 207 -2.82 -17.99 7.58
N GLN A 208 -3.13 -17.14 6.59
CA GLN A 208 -4.51 -16.77 6.30
C GLN A 208 -5.39 -17.97 5.93
N LYS A 209 -4.86 -18.92 5.14
CA LYS A 209 -5.56 -20.16 4.80
C LYS A 209 -5.81 -21.02 6.05
N GLN A 210 -4.81 -21.15 6.92
CA GLN A 210 -4.91 -21.92 8.17
C GLN A 210 -5.92 -21.30 9.14
N ASP A 211 -5.88 -19.97 9.30
CA ASP A 211 -6.83 -19.23 10.14
C ASP A 211 -8.26 -19.35 9.60
N ASN A 212 -8.44 -19.28 8.28
CA ASN A 212 -9.75 -19.47 7.65
C ASN A 212 -10.28 -20.90 7.87
N PHE A 213 -9.42 -21.91 7.68
CA PHE A 213 -9.77 -23.31 7.91
C PHE A 213 -10.18 -23.58 9.37
N ASN A 214 -9.45 -23.04 10.34
CA ASN A 214 -9.77 -23.20 11.76
C ASN A 214 -11.12 -22.57 12.12
N LYS A 215 -11.40 -21.36 11.63
CA LYS A 215 -12.70 -20.69 11.82
C LYS A 215 -13.85 -21.49 11.22
N LEU A 216 -13.64 -22.05 10.03
CA LEU A 216 -14.60 -22.89 9.34
C LEU A 216 -14.93 -24.14 10.19
N LEU A 217 -13.90 -24.79 10.73
CA LEU A 217 -14.03 -25.97 11.56
C LEU A 217 -14.73 -25.70 12.90
N GLU A 218 -14.43 -24.57 13.55
CA GLU A 218 -15.14 -24.12 14.76
C GLU A 218 -16.63 -23.91 14.49
N LYS A 219 -16.97 -23.18 13.43
CA LYS A 219 -18.36 -22.92 13.05
C LYS A 219 -19.12 -24.20 12.68
N ARG A 220 -18.46 -25.13 12.00
CA ARG A 220 -19.03 -26.46 11.72
C ARG A 220 -19.34 -27.22 13.00
N ARG A 221 -18.45 -27.21 14.00
CA ARG A 221 -18.67 -27.85 15.31
C ARG A 221 -19.82 -27.18 16.07
N GLU A 222 -19.89 -25.85 16.08
CA GLU A 222 -20.99 -25.10 16.69
C GLU A 222 -22.35 -25.47 16.06
N ALA A 223 -22.42 -25.56 14.73
CA ALA A 223 -23.64 -25.94 14.02
C ALA A 223 -24.05 -27.39 14.31
N MET A 224 -23.10 -28.34 14.29
CA MET A 224 -23.40 -29.75 14.62
C MET A 224 -23.91 -29.92 16.06
N ALA A 225 -23.29 -29.23 17.03
CA ALA A 225 -23.75 -29.27 18.42
C ALA A 225 -25.15 -28.66 18.58
N ALA A 226 -25.45 -27.57 17.85
CA ALA A 226 -26.80 -26.99 17.84
C ALA A 226 -27.84 -27.94 17.22
N GLN A 227 -27.50 -28.65 16.14
CA GLN A 227 -28.38 -29.65 15.54
C GLN A 227 -28.67 -30.82 16.49
N GLU A 228 -27.66 -31.30 17.22
CA GLU A 228 -27.80 -32.35 18.23
C GLU A 228 -28.75 -31.93 19.36
N LEU A 229 -28.61 -30.70 19.88
CA LEU A 229 -29.52 -30.16 20.90
C LEU A 229 -30.97 -30.02 20.40
N MET A 230 -31.17 -29.80 19.10
CA MET A 230 -32.49 -29.64 18.49
C MET A 230 -33.19 -30.96 18.20
N GLN A 231 -32.52 -32.11 18.29
CA GLN A 231 -33.04 -33.38 17.81
C GLN A 231 -34.29 -33.86 18.58
N ALA A 232 -34.37 -33.58 19.88
CA ALA A 232 -35.56 -33.86 20.67
C ALA A 232 -36.77 -33.00 20.23
N THR A 233 -36.52 -31.72 19.93
CA THR A 233 -37.56 -30.80 19.43
C THR A 233 -38.02 -31.19 18.02
N TYR A 234 -37.07 -31.61 17.18
CA TYR A 234 -37.33 -32.11 15.83
C TYR A 234 -38.29 -33.30 15.85
N ASN A 235 -38.01 -34.33 16.64
CA ASN A 235 -38.85 -35.53 16.72
C ASN A 235 -40.28 -35.17 17.18
N ARG A 236 -40.40 -34.33 18.23
CA ARG A 236 -41.70 -33.88 18.73
C ARG A 236 -42.53 -33.15 17.66
N ILE A 237 -41.93 -32.18 16.98
CA ILE A 237 -42.64 -31.39 15.95
C ILE A 237 -42.97 -32.28 14.75
N ARG A 238 -42.06 -33.17 14.34
CA ARG A 238 -42.29 -34.09 13.23
C ARG A 238 -43.47 -35.01 13.50
N ASP A 239 -43.58 -35.57 14.70
CA ASP A 239 -44.70 -36.45 15.07
C ASP A 239 -46.03 -35.68 15.16
N GLU A 240 -46.01 -34.48 15.74
CA GLU A 240 -47.18 -33.59 15.83
C GLU A 240 -47.70 -33.17 14.44
N GLU A 241 -46.81 -32.78 13.53
CA GLU A 241 -47.15 -32.38 12.16
C GLU A 241 -47.55 -33.59 11.30
N SER A 242 -46.91 -34.75 11.47
CA SER A 242 -47.28 -35.98 10.76
C SER A 242 -48.70 -36.43 11.13
N ASN A 243 -49.08 -36.35 12.41
CA ASN A 243 -50.43 -36.71 12.86
C ASN A 243 -51.52 -35.79 12.32
N LYS A 244 -51.19 -34.49 12.12
CA LYS A 244 -52.11 -33.48 11.57
C LYS A 244 -52.08 -33.42 10.04
N LYS A 245 -51.26 -34.25 9.38
CA LYS A 245 -50.96 -34.15 7.94
C LYS A 245 -50.51 -32.74 7.53
N GLY A 246 -49.71 -32.12 8.39
CA GLY A 246 -49.21 -30.77 8.25
C GLY A 246 -47.93 -30.70 7.41
N LEU A 247 -47.03 -29.78 7.76
CA LEU A 247 -45.80 -29.53 7.00
C LEU A 247 -44.63 -30.36 7.57
N VAL A 248 -44.13 -31.31 6.78
CA VAL A 248 -42.99 -32.16 7.16
C VAL A 248 -41.86 -32.01 6.15
N ILE A 249 -40.68 -31.59 6.61
CA ILE A 249 -39.48 -31.45 5.80
C ILE A 249 -38.83 -32.84 5.63
N ILE A 250 -38.64 -33.27 4.38
CA ILE A 250 -37.97 -34.54 4.05
C ILE A 250 -36.45 -34.33 4.02
N ASN A 251 -36.02 -33.29 3.31
CA ASN A 251 -34.61 -32.99 3.11
C ASN A 251 -34.45 -31.48 2.94
N ALA A 252 -33.49 -30.88 3.63
CA ALA A 252 -33.08 -29.52 3.40
C ALA A 252 -31.56 -29.41 3.35
N ILE A 253 -31.04 -28.87 2.26
CA ILE A 253 -29.61 -28.72 2.00
C ILE A 253 -29.26 -27.26 1.76
N TYR A 254 -28.19 -26.80 2.40
CA TYR A 254 -27.67 -25.44 2.32
C TYR A 254 -26.24 -25.43 1.82
N GLY A 255 -25.98 -24.73 0.72
CA GLY A 255 -24.64 -24.62 0.17
C GLY A 255 -24.63 -24.14 -1.28
N LYS A 256 -23.55 -24.44 -1.99
CA LYS A 256 -23.46 -24.14 -3.42
C LYS A 256 -24.17 -25.23 -4.22
N ILE A 257 -25.37 -24.91 -4.69
CA ILE A 257 -26.16 -25.78 -5.54
C ILE A 257 -25.98 -25.33 -6.98
N ILE A 258 -25.19 -26.08 -7.76
CA ILE A 258 -25.00 -25.81 -9.19
C ILE A 258 -26.18 -26.48 -9.92
N LYS A 259 -27.07 -25.68 -10.51
CA LYS A 259 -28.11 -26.19 -11.41
C LYS A 259 -27.52 -26.31 -12.81
N ASP A 260 -26.85 -27.42 -13.11
CA ASP A 260 -26.46 -27.70 -14.49
C ASP A 260 -27.68 -28.19 -15.27
N ALA A 261 -28.18 -27.31 -16.16
CA ALA A 261 -29.40 -27.49 -16.94
C ALA A 261 -29.31 -28.57 -18.05
N SER A 262 -28.41 -29.56 -17.94
CA SER A 262 -28.12 -30.51 -19.03
C SER A 262 -28.36 -31.99 -18.72
N GLN A 263 -28.72 -32.38 -17.50
CA GLN A 263 -29.15 -33.77 -17.23
C GLN A 263 -30.38 -33.80 -16.32
N GLN A 264 -31.48 -34.33 -16.86
CA GLN A 264 -32.61 -34.80 -16.07
C GLN A 264 -32.11 -36.00 -15.25
N GLY A 265 -32.08 -35.85 -13.93
CA GLY A 265 -31.65 -36.88 -13.00
C GLY A 265 -30.31 -36.52 -12.36
N ASP A 266 -30.35 -36.31 -11.05
CA ASP A 266 -29.23 -36.15 -10.14
C ASP A 266 -28.53 -34.78 -10.14
N MET A 267 -29.01 -33.92 -9.23
CA MET A 267 -28.27 -32.75 -8.77
C MET A 267 -26.90 -33.21 -8.24
N GLU A 268 -25.80 -32.82 -8.90
CA GLU A 268 -24.47 -33.01 -8.33
C GLU A 268 -24.30 -32.08 -7.11
N ILE A 269 -24.54 -32.65 -5.93
CA ILE A 269 -24.30 -32.02 -4.64
C ILE A 269 -22.77 -31.92 -4.49
N SER A 270 -22.23 -30.71 -4.66
CA SER A 270 -20.81 -30.46 -4.42
C SER A 270 -20.45 -30.72 -2.94
N ASN A 271 -19.18 -31.06 -2.64
CA ASN A 271 -18.71 -31.38 -1.28
C ASN A 271 -18.88 -30.25 -0.23
N ASP A 272 -19.34 -29.06 -0.65
CA ASP A 272 -19.56 -27.87 0.18
C ASP A 272 -21.07 -27.64 0.44
N VAL A 273 -21.77 -28.70 0.83
CA VAL A 273 -23.20 -28.66 1.18
C VAL A 273 -23.41 -29.17 2.60
N VAL A 274 -24.27 -28.47 3.34
CA VAL A 274 -24.64 -28.76 4.73
C VAL A 274 -26.08 -29.24 4.77
N ASP A 275 -26.31 -30.39 5.41
CA ASP A 275 -27.65 -30.85 5.75
C ASP A 275 -28.22 -29.99 6.89
N VAL A 276 -29.33 -29.32 6.60
CA VAL A 276 -30.05 -28.42 7.51
C VAL A 276 -31.50 -28.88 7.72
N THR A 277 -31.79 -30.16 7.49
CA THR A 277 -33.14 -30.74 7.65
C THR A 277 -33.68 -30.55 9.07
N ILE A 278 -32.86 -30.85 10.08
CA ILE A 278 -33.22 -30.73 11.50
C ILE A 278 -33.58 -29.29 11.88
N PRO A 279 -32.70 -28.27 11.68
CA PRO A 279 -33.00 -26.91 12.07
C PRO A 279 -34.15 -26.30 11.26
N VAL A 280 -34.33 -26.67 9.99
CA VAL A 280 -35.47 -26.19 9.18
C VAL A 280 -36.80 -26.74 9.71
N GLN A 281 -36.88 -28.02 10.06
CA GLN A 281 -38.11 -28.60 10.64
C GLN A 281 -38.44 -27.96 12.00
N CYS A 282 -37.44 -27.65 12.83
CA CYS A 282 -37.66 -26.97 14.11
C CYS A 282 -38.22 -25.55 13.99
N LEU A 283 -38.09 -24.92 12.81
CA LEU A 283 -38.66 -23.60 12.53
C LEU A 283 -40.15 -23.66 12.12
N VAL A 284 -40.70 -24.86 11.88
CA VAL A 284 -42.12 -25.04 11.53
C VAL A 284 -43.00 -24.81 12.76
N LYS A 285 -44.02 -23.96 12.61
CA LYS A 285 -45.06 -23.71 13.62
C LYS A 285 -46.42 -23.67 12.94
N ASP A 286 -47.39 -24.41 13.48
CA ASP A 286 -48.76 -24.50 12.95
C ASP A 286 -48.81 -24.82 11.44
N SER A 287 -48.07 -25.85 11.02
CA SER A 287 -47.95 -26.27 9.62
C SER A 287 -47.48 -25.19 8.64
N LYS A 288 -46.75 -24.17 9.12
CA LYS A 288 -46.16 -23.09 8.30
C LYS A 288 -44.69 -22.89 8.65
N LEU A 289 -43.88 -22.61 7.63
CA LEU A 289 -42.48 -22.22 7.78
C LEU A 289 -42.30 -20.78 7.28
N VAL A 290 -41.74 -19.91 8.11
CA VAL A 290 -41.44 -18.51 7.75
C VAL A 290 -39.98 -18.18 8.06
N ILE A 291 -39.17 -18.09 7.01
CA ILE A 291 -37.78 -17.61 7.06
C ILE A 291 -37.77 -16.17 6.55
N HIS A 292 -37.19 -15.27 7.34
CA HIS A 292 -37.12 -13.83 7.03
C HIS A 292 -35.91 -13.52 6.13
N GLU A 293 -35.85 -12.30 5.58
CA GLU A 293 -34.75 -11.74 4.77
C GLU A 293 -33.47 -11.50 5.59
N ARG A 294 -32.94 -12.55 6.23
CA ARG A 294 -31.60 -12.56 6.82
C ARG A 294 -30.81 -13.70 6.23
N THR A 295 -29.48 -13.57 6.25
CA THR A 295 -28.56 -14.63 5.83
C THR A 295 -28.90 -15.92 6.57
N LYS A 296 -29.24 -16.98 5.82
CA LYS A 296 -29.65 -18.26 6.40
C LYS A 296 -28.50 -18.94 7.13
N SER A 297 -27.25 -18.54 6.83
CA SER A 297 -26.04 -18.90 7.59
C SER A 297 -26.05 -18.48 9.07
N GLU A 298 -26.83 -17.47 9.47
CA GLU A 298 -26.91 -17.00 10.87
C GLU A 298 -27.95 -17.76 11.70
N LEU A 299 -28.75 -18.64 11.08
CA LEU A 299 -29.75 -19.42 11.78
C LEU A 299 -29.07 -20.48 12.66
N PRO A 300 -29.65 -20.79 13.83
CA PRO A 300 -29.07 -21.78 14.73
C PRO A 300 -29.11 -23.17 14.06
N GLY A 301 -27.96 -23.87 14.06
CA GLY A 301 -27.80 -25.15 13.34
C GLY A 301 -27.45 -25.01 11.86
N PHE A 302 -27.36 -23.77 11.33
CA PHE A 302 -26.81 -23.47 10.01
C PHE A 302 -25.35 -23.05 10.15
N PHE A 303 -24.58 -23.30 9.10
CA PHE A 303 -23.21 -22.83 8.95
C PHE A 303 -22.91 -22.65 7.46
N ASP A 304 -22.00 -21.72 7.15
CA ASP A 304 -21.58 -21.38 5.80
C ASP A 304 -20.38 -22.21 5.30
N PRO A 305 -20.58 -23.22 4.44
CA PRO A 305 -19.47 -24.00 3.88
C PRO A 305 -18.62 -23.23 2.87
N ALA A 306 -19.15 -22.17 2.22
CA ALA A 306 -18.53 -21.49 1.08
C ALA A 306 -18.50 -19.96 1.29
N LEU A 307 -17.52 -19.50 2.06
CA LEU A 307 -17.30 -18.08 2.35
C LEU A 307 -17.06 -17.26 1.08
N GLY A 308 -18.04 -16.44 0.69
CA GLY A 308 -17.96 -15.49 -0.43
C GLY A 308 -18.50 -15.99 -1.76
N GLU A 309 -19.06 -17.20 -1.81
CA GLU A 309 -19.78 -17.71 -2.99
C GLU A 309 -21.30 -17.58 -2.82
N GLU A 310 -22.05 -17.65 -3.93
CA GLU A 310 -23.51 -17.63 -3.91
C GLU A 310 -24.07 -18.95 -3.36
N LYS A 311 -24.87 -18.84 -2.30
CA LYS A 311 -25.44 -19.99 -1.58
C LYS A 311 -26.94 -20.05 -1.81
N MET A 312 -27.43 -21.28 -1.88
CA MET A 312 -28.85 -21.57 -2.00
C MET A 312 -29.26 -22.56 -0.92
N LEU A 313 -30.50 -22.39 -0.46
CA LEU A 313 -31.22 -23.33 0.39
C LEU A 313 -32.21 -24.08 -0.48
N HIS A 314 -32.07 -25.39 -0.56
CA HIS A 314 -33.01 -26.27 -1.24
C HIS A 314 -33.75 -27.12 -0.22
N ILE A 315 -35.08 -27.15 -0.31
CA ILE A 315 -35.97 -27.78 0.66
C ILE A 315 -36.95 -28.67 -0.10
N ILE A 316 -37.02 -29.93 0.29
CA ILE A 316 -38.02 -30.92 -0.11
C ILE A 316 -38.91 -31.19 1.10
N TYR A 317 -40.22 -31.04 0.94
CA TYR A 317 -41.18 -31.18 2.03
C TYR A 317 -42.49 -31.82 1.55
N THR A 318 -43.26 -32.38 2.47
CA THR A 318 -44.63 -32.83 2.24
C THR A 318 -45.60 -31.96 2.99
N TYR A 319 -46.73 -31.69 2.35
CA TYR A 319 -47.87 -30.99 2.96
C TYR A 319 -49.14 -31.71 2.54
N HIS A 320 -49.97 -32.15 3.49
CA HIS A 320 -51.13 -33.00 3.22
C HIS A 320 -50.80 -34.24 2.36
N ASP A 321 -49.69 -34.91 2.65
CA ASP A 321 -49.17 -36.07 1.91
C ASP A 321 -48.76 -35.78 0.44
N GLU A 322 -48.74 -34.50 0.01
CA GLU A 322 -48.28 -34.11 -1.33
C GLU A 322 -46.83 -33.56 -1.29
N PRO A 323 -45.92 -34.06 -2.14
CA PRO A 323 -44.53 -33.60 -2.18
C PRO A 323 -44.39 -32.22 -2.84
N HIS A 324 -43.48 -31.42 -2.30
CA HIS A 324 -43.16 -30.09 -2.76
C HIS A 324 -41.64 -29.86 -2.68
N GLU A 325 -41.12 -29.05 -3.61
CA GLU A 325 -39.70 -28.72 -3.71
C GLU A 325 -39.51 -27.23 -3.97
N VAL A 326 -38.54 -26.62 -3.29
CA VAL A 326 -38.17 -25.21 -3.51
C VAL A 326 -36.67 -25.01 -3.38
N THR A 327 -36.09 -24.18 -4.25
CA THR A 327 -34.72 -23.67 -4.14
C THR A 327 -34.77 -22.16 -3.98
N VAL A 328 -34.11 -21.62 -2.95
CA VAL A 328 -34.15 -20.20 -2.61
C VAL A 328 -32.75 -19.66 -2.33
N ALA A 329 -32.45 -18.45 -2.79
CA ALA A 329 -31.18 -17.77 -2.50
C ALA A 329 -31.02 -17.44 -1.00
N ASP A 330 -29.79 -17.21 -0.52
CA ASP A 330 -29.49 -16.98 0.90
C ASP A 330 -30.31 -15.82 1.53
N HIS A 331 -30.50 -14.72 0.80
CA HIS A 331 -31.15 -13.51 1.30
C HIS A 331 -32.67 -13.47 1.08
N GLU A 332 -33.23 -14.39 0.30
CA GLU A 332 -34.64 -14.35 -0.10
C GLU A 332 -35.53 -15.02 0.97
N PRO A 333 -36.67 -14.38 1.34
CA PRO A 333 -37.54 -14.89 2.39
C PRO A 333 -38.34 -16.08 1.89
N VAL A 334 -38.51 -17.08 2.74
CA VAL A 334 -39.24 -18.31 2.40
C VAL A 334 -40.50 -18.41 3.26
N ARG A 335 -41.64 -18.58 2.60
CA ARG A 335 -42.91 -18.92 3.25
C ARG A 335 -43.44 -20.20 2.64
N LEU A 336 -43.57 -21.24 3.46
CA LEU A 336 -44.17 -22.53 3.09
C LEU A 336 -45.41 -22.78 3.96
N PRO A 337 -46.43 -23.50 3.47
CA PRO A 337 -46.53 -24.11 2.14
C PRO A 337 -47.00 -23.12 1.05
N LYS A 338 -46.55 -23.32 -0.20
CA LYS A 338 -47.08 -22.65 -1.41
C LYS A 338 -47.47 -23.70 -2.45
N THR A 339 -48.59 -23.48 -3.12
CA THR A 339 -49.08 -24.36 -4.20
C THR A 339 -48.16 -24.40 -5.42
N SER A 340 -47.37 -23.35 -5.65
CA SER A 340 -46.39 -23.26 -6.74
C SER A 340 -45.20 -24.21 -6.59
N HIS A 341 -44.98 -24.77 -5.40
CA HIS A 341 -43.84 -25.66 -5.13
C HIS A 341 -44.22 -27.14 -5.28
N ARG A 342 -45.49 -27.44 -5.61
CA ARG A 342 -45.97 -28.82 -5.72
C ARG A 342 -45.23 -29.53 -6.86
N THR A 343 -44.58 -30.65 -6.55
CA THR A 343 -43.94 -31.49 -7.55
C THR A 343 -44.82 -32.71 -7.81
N ASN A 344 -45.09 -32.99 -9.08
CA ASN A 344 -45.74 -34.24 -9.48
C ASN A 344 -44.65 -35.29 -9.65
N ILE A 345 -44.17 -35.85 -8.56
CA ILE A 345 -43.27 -37.00 -8.61
C ILE A 345 -44.16 -38.24 -8.47
N THR A 346 -44.35 -38.93 -9.59
CA THR A 346 -44.89 -40.29 -9.71
C THR A 346 -43.97 -41.33 -9.07
#